data_AF-A0A7V9BLE8-F1
#
_entry.id   AF-A0A7V9BLE8-F1
#
_cell.length_a   1.000
_cell.length_b   1.000
_cell.length_c   1.000
_cell.angle_alpha   90.00
_cell.angle_beta   90.00
_cell.angle_gamma   90.00
#
_symmetry.space_group_name_H-M   'P 1'
#
loop_
_entity.id
_entity.type
_entity.pdbx_description
1 polymer ?
#
loop_
_entity_poly.entity_id
_entity_poly.type
_entity_poly.pdbx_seq_one_letter_code
_entity_poly.pdbx_strand_id
1 'polypeptide(L)'
;FDTAPGAAAPAESARPDPAALKEQVEAAGRQLSSYSVRLTLIDQRDPRRRENRAAAATFMDSKGVSLLEAQAFMNPVFESDAYERWRTDTEVALSAPGSLSKADIERVLYRRLELLRQMMQEQIPDFEAGTATFVNALNAFETGRTNLHEKIQKKFVMAAELVRTRPAAIPASSTFRVVAEGRPGGGAWNITGNFALTHQDAGTVFVPQPRETGGWRDWQLAVQAERTLGTTDPCSGEGGVGRPALAFEYLLQELSDKAAVTFGGHQFEVEGRIHIAQAKVTIPMKGSGIKVPLSISYANRSELLKEKTVRGHIGLTFDLDVLAAAVRR
;
A
#
# COMPACT_ATOMS: atom_id res chain seq x y z
N PHE A 1 -40.85 -35.16 30.52
CA PHE A 1 -41.23 -33.99 31.33
C PHE A 1 -40.46 -34.07 32.62
N ASP A 2 -39.26 -33.52 32.59
CA ASP A 2 -38.30 -33.54 33.69
C ASP A 2 -38.07 -32.08 34.07
N THR A 3 -38.75 -31.60 35.11
CA THR A 3 -38.67 -30.23 35.60
C THR A 3 -37.53 -30.14 36.59
N ALA A 4 -36.32 -29.88 36.08
CA ALA A 4 -35.21 -29.47 36.94
C ALA A 4 -35.53 -28.10 37.58
N PRO A 5 -35.25 -27.92 38.88
CA PRO A 5 -35.56 -26.69 39.60
C PRO A 5 -34.76 -25.50 39.04
N GLY A 6 -35.44 -24.36 38.91
CA GLY A 6 -34.94 -23.14 38.27
C GLY A 6 -33.60 -22.68 38.85
N ALA A 7 -32.67 -22.38 37.94
CA ALA A 7 -31.43 -21.71 38.27
C ALA A 7 -31.75 -20.38 38.97
N ALA A 8 -31.14 -20.18 40.15
CA ALA A 8 -31.24 -18.94 40.90
C ALA A 8 -30.82 -17.77 40.01
N ALA A 9 -31.57 -16.67 40.07
CA ALA A 9 -31.23 -15.43 39.38
C ALA A 9 -29.78 -15.03 39.73
N PRO A 10 -28.95 -14.62 38.76
CA PRO A 10 -27.59 -14.19 39.05
C PRO A 10 -27.65 -13.07 40.07
N ALA A 11 -26.97 -13.29 41.20
CA ALA A 11 -26.86 -12.31 42.26
C ALA A 11 -26.42 -10.99 41.65
N GLU A 12 -27.18 -9.94 41.98
CA GLU A 12 -26.99 -8.56 41.55
C GLU A 12 -25.49 -8.22 41.64
N SER A 13 -24.81 -8.10 40.49
CA SER A 13 -23.37 -7.90 40.46
C SER A 13 -23.07 -6.58 41.14
N ALA A 14 -22.60 -6.65 42.38
CA ALA A 14 -22.19 -5.48 43.14
C ALA A 14 -21.24 -4.68 42.25
N ARG A 15 -21.60 -3.41 41.97
CA ARG A 15 -20.72 -2.51 41.23
C ARG A 15 -19.36 -2.55 41.91
N PRO A 16 -18.27 -2.85 41.17
CA PRO A 16 -16.96 -2.96 41.79
C PRO A 16 -16.63 -1.65 42.50
N ASP A 17 -16.14 -1.79 43.72
CA ASP A 17 -15.65 -0.69 44.53
C ASP A 17 -14.63 0.13 43.71
N PRO A 18 -14.79 1.47 43.60
CA PRO A 18 -13.82 2.33 42.95
C PRO A 18 -12.37 2.10 43.41
N ALA A 19 -12.15 1.70 44.66
CA ALA A 19 -10.81 1.34 45.16
C ALA A 19 -10.30 0.03 44.54
N ALA A 20 -11.13 -1.00 44.44
CA ALA A 20 -10.80 -2.26 43.77
C ALA A 20 -10.57 -2.05 42.26
N LEU A 21 -11.35 -1.19 41.60
CA LEU A 21 -11.12 -0.79 40.20
C LEU A 21 -9.77 -0.07 40.03
N LYS A 22 -9.42 0.82 40.94
CA LYS A 22 -8.12 1.52 40.93
C LYS A 22 -6.96 0.55 41.14
N GLU A 23 -7.08 -0.39 42.07
CA GLU A 23 -6.07 -1.43 42.33
C GLU A 23 -5.95 -2.39 41.14
N GLN A 24 -7.07 -2.75 40.49
CA GLN A 24 -7.08 -3.56 39.28
C GLN A 24 -6.45 -2.83 38.09
N VAL A 25 -6.66 -1.51 37.96
CA VAL A 25 -6.00 -0.65 36.96
C VAL A 25 -4.52 -0.44 37.28
N GLU A 26 -4.11 -0.39 38.55
CA GLU A 26 -2.69 -0.34 38.96
C GLU A 26 -1.99 -1.69 38.74
N ALA A 27 -2.66 -2.81 39.04
CA ALA A 27 -2.17 -4.16 38.78
C ALA A 27 -2.11 -4.47 37.27
N ALA A 28 -3.14 -4.10 36.51
CA ALA A 28 -3.13 -4.13 35.04
C ALA A 28 -2.17 -3.07 34.45
N GLY A 29 -1.88 -2.01 35.19
CA GLY A 29 -0.85 -1.02 34.90
C GLY A 29 0.55 -1.61 34.87
N ARG A 30 0.76 -2.76 35.55
CA ARG A 30 1.96 -3.61 35.41
C ARG A 30 1.92 -4.56 34.20
N GLN A 31 0.79 -4.66 33.48
CA GLN A 31 0.61 -5.47 32.27
C GLN A 31 0.59 -4.63 30.98
N LEU A 32 0.29 -3.33 31.06
CA LEU A 32 0.27 -2.45 29.88
C LEU A 32 1.69 -2.04 29.45
N SER A 33 2.31 -2.86 28.61
CA SER A 33 3.66 -2.64 28.07
C SER A 33 3.74 -1.48 27.06
N SER A 34 2.63 -1.16 26.38
CA SER A 34 2.53 -0.01 25.49
C SER A 34 1.09 0.37 25.15
N TYR A 35 0.90 1.61 24.71
CA TYR A 35 -0.31 2.04 23.98
C TYR A 35 0.06 3.04 22.88
N SER A 36 -0.78 3.13 21.85
CA SER A 36 -0.61 4.08 20.75
C SER A 36 -1.93 4.79 20.44
N VAL A 37 -1.87 6.11 20.23
CA VAL A 37 -2.98 6.91 19.74
C VAL A 37 -2.55 7.54 18.43
N ARG A 38 -3.32 7.32 17.36
CA ARG A 38 -3.08 7.92 16.05
C ARG A 38 -4.26 8.81 15.67
N LEU A 39 -3.95 10.05 15.30
CA LEU A 39 -4.91 11.04 14.84
C LEU A 39 -4.53 11.49 13.43
N THR A 40 -5.43 11.29 12.48
CA THR A 40 -5.27 11.84 11.15
C THR A 40 -5.69 13.32 11.16
N LEU A 41 -4.72 14.22 10.99
CA LEU A 41 -4.92 15.67 11.07
C LEU A 41 -5.51 16.22 9.77
N ILE A 42 -4.96 15.78 8.64
CA ILE A 42 -5.43 16.13 7.31
C ILE A 42 -5.48 14.85 6.51
N ASP A 43 -6.64 14.52 5.96
CA ASP A 43 -6.77 13.45 4.98
C ASP A 43 -7.48 14.01 3.76
N GLN A 44 -6.75 14.36 2.71
CA GLN A 44 -7.35 14.74 1.43
C GLN A 44 -7.66 13.53 0.54
N ARG A 45 -7.19 12.33 0.91
CA ARG A 45 -7.44 11.06 0.22
C ARG A 45 -8.79 10.44 0.61
N ASP A 46 -9.39 10.86 1.73
CA ASP A 46 -10.68 10.34 2.19
C ASP A 46 -11.74 10.44 1.08
N PRO A 47 -12.29 9.31 0.58
CA PRO A 47 -13.27 9.30 -0.50
C PRO A 47 -14.57 10.04 -0.12
N ARG A 48 -14.84 10.24 1.17
CA ARG A 48 -16.04 10.91 1.68
C ARG A 48 -15.96 12.44 1.59
N ARG A 49 -14.78 13.02 1.35
CA ARG A 49 -14.66 14.48 1.17
C ARG A 49 -15.53 14.95 0.01
N ARG A 50 -16.11 16.14 0.16
CA ARG A 50 -17.00 16.75 -0.86
C ARG A 50 -16.38 16.76 -2.25
N GLU A 51 -15.11 17.17 -2.37
CA GLU A 51 -14.39 17.20 -3.65
C GLU A 51 -14.20 15.80 -4.27
N ASN A 52 -13.86 14.79 -3.46
CA ASN A 52 -13.63 13.43 -3.94
C ASN A 52 -14.96 12.77 -4.33
N ARG A 53 -16.02 13.00 -3.55
CA ARG A 53 -17.39 12.58 -3.90
C ARG A 53 -17.88 13.26 -5.18
N ALA A 54 -17.64 14.56 -5.33
CA ALA A 54 -18.00 15.28 -6.56
C ALA A 54 -17.23 14.73 -7.77
N ALA A 55 -15.93 14.48 -7.64
CA ALA A 55 -15.13 13.87 -8.70
C ALA A 55 -15.61 12.45 -9.06
N ALA A 56 -15.97 11.65 -8.05
CA ALA A 56 -16.55 10.32 -8.27
C ALA A 56 -17.93 10.39 -8.93
N ALA A 57 -18.79 11.32 -8.51
CA ALA A 57 -20.09 11.55 -9.13
C ALA A 57 -19.94 11.95 -10.60
N THR A 58 -19.10 12.96 -10.91
CA THR A 58 -18.81 13.35 -12.30
C THR A 58 -18.25 12.20 -13.13
N PHE A 59 -17.40 11.35 -12.54
CA PHE A 59 -16.91 10.15 -13.23
C PHE A 59 -18.04 9.15 -13.53
N MET A 60 -18.92 8.88 -12.56
CA MET A 60 -20.06 7.98 -12.76
C MET A 60 -21.08 8.55 -13.74
N ASP A 61 -21.40 9.85 -13.64
CA ASP A 61 -22.36 10.55 -14.51
C ASP A 61 -21.87 10.67 -15.96
N SER A 62 -20.57 10.48 -16.20
CA SER A 62 -19.99 10.44 -17.54
C SER A 62 -19.68 9.02 -17.97
N LYS A 63 -18.56 8.46 -17.50
CA LYS A 63 -18.07 7.14 -17.94
C LYS A 63 -18.96 6.00 -17.44
N GLY A 64 -19.55 6.13 -16.26
CA GLY A 64 -20.48 5.12 -15.73
C GLY A 64 -21.76 5.03 -16.56
N VAL A 65 -22.36 6.17 -16.90
CA VAL A 65 -23.54 6.23 -17.77
C VAL A 65 -23.23 5.68 -19.15
N SER A 66 -22.12 6.09 -19.80
CA SER A 66 -21.74 5.54 -21.11
C SER A 66 -21.49 4.03 -21.08
N LEU A 67 -20.92 3.50 -19.99
CA LEU A 67 -20.76 2.05 -19.82
C LEU A 67 -22.11 1.36 -19.64
N LEU A 68 -23.02 1.92 -18.83
CA LEU A 68 -24.34 1.35 -18.60
C LEU A 68 -25.19 1.33 -19.88
N GLU A 69 -25.17 2.42 -20.65
CA GLU A 69 -25.82 2.51 -21.96
C GLU A 69 -25.26 1.47 -22.93
N ALA A 70 -23.92 1.34 -23.01
CA ALA A 70 -23.28 0.36 -23.88
C ALA A 70 -23.49 -1.09 -23.38
N GLN A 71 -23.66 -1.29 -22.07
CA GLN A 71 -23.95 -2.60 -21.48
C GLN A 71 -25.37 -3.06 -21.82
N ALA A 72 -26.34 -2.15 -21.99
CA ALA A 72 -27.70 -2.52 -22.37
C ALA A 72 -27.74 -3.29 -23.71
N PHE A 73 -26.80 -3.00 -24.62
CA PHE A 73 -26.61 -3.77 -25.86
C PHE A 73 -26.25 -5.25 -25.61
N MET A 74 -25.60 -5.57 -24.49
CA MET A 74 -25.21 -6.94 -24.13
C MET A 74 -26.36 -7.72 -23.47
N ASN A 75 -27.45 -7.09 -23.04
CA ASN A 75 -28.56 -7.80 -22.37
C ASN A 75 -29.15 -8.92 -23.26
N PRO A 76 -29.46 -8.69 -24.55
CA PRO A 76 -29.94 -9.76 -25.43
C PRO A 76 -28.94 -10.91 -25.60
N VAL A 77 -27.63 -10.64 -25.50
CA VAL A 77 -26.60 -11.70 -25.51
C VAL A 77 -26.78 -12.58 -24.28
N PHE A 78 -26.75 -11.98 -23.10
CA PHE A 78 -26.78 -12.72 -21.83
C PHE A 78 -28.12 -13.40 -21.54
N GLU A 79 -29.21 -12.85 -22.06
CA GLU A 79 -30.56 -13.40 -21.90
C GLU A 79 -30.91 -14.44 -22.98
N SER A 80 -30.05 -14.65 -23.99
CA SER A 80 -30.32 -15.60 -25.07
C SER A 80 -30.11 -17.06 -24.66
N ASP A 81 -31.00 -17.95 -25.11
CA ASP A 81 -30.83 -19.41 -24.98
C ASP A 81 -29.54 -19.91 -25.65
N ALA A 82 -29.07 -19.19 -26.68
CA ALA A 82 -27.84 -19.52 -27.39
C ALA A 82 -26.61 -19.25 -26.51
N TYR A 83 -26.58 -18.17 -25.75
CA TYR A 83 -25.53 -17.91 -24.77
C TYR A 83 -25.53 -18.95 -23.64
N GLU A 84 -26.69 -19.34 -23.13
CA GLU A 84 -26.78 -20.35 -22.08
C GLU A 84 -26.32 -21.75 -22.54
N ARG A 85 -26.71 -22.14 -23.76
CA ARG A 85 -26.19 -23.37 -24.40
C ARG A 85 -24.68 -23.28 -24.59
N TRP A 86 -24.19 -22.16 -25.14
CA TRP A 86 -22.77 -21.93 -25.31
C TRP A 86 -21.99 -22.04 -23.99
N ARG A 87 -22.51 -21.45 -22.90
CA ARG A 87 -21.90 -21.46 -21.57
C ARG A 87 -21.77 -22.89 -21.05
N THR A 88 -22.87 -23.65 -21.12
CA THR A 88 -22.92 -25.06 -20.70
C THR A 88 -21.93 -25.91 -21.51
N ASP A 89 -21.93 -25.77 -22.83
CA ASP A 89 -21.02 -26.52 -23.71
C ASP A 89 -19.55 -26.15 -23.49
N THR A 90 -19.28 -24.90 -23.13
CA THR A 90 -17.94 -24.41 -22.81
C THR A 90 -17.47 -24.98 -21.47
N GLU A 91 -18.33 -25.01 -20.46
CA GLU A 91 -18.04 -25.62 -19.17
C GLU A 91 -17.76 -27.13 -19.30
N VAL A 92 -18.55 -27.86 -20.09
CA VAL A 92 -18.31 -29.29 -20.40
C VAL A 92 -16.96 -29.47 -21.11
N ALA A 93 -16.62 -28.61 -22.07
CA ALA A 93 -15.34 -28.70 -22.77
C ALA A 93 -14.13 -28.42 -21.85
N LEU A 94 -14.29 -27.51 -20.89
CA LEU A 94 -13.24 -27.16 -19.93
C LEU A 94 -13.13 -28.16 -18.77
N SER A 95 -14.19 -28.92 -18.49
CA SER A 95 -14.22 -29.96 -17.45
C SER A 95 -13.96 -31.38 -17.97
N ALA A 96 -13.56 -31.50 -19.24
CA ALA A 96 -13.29 -32.79 -19.87
C ALA A 96 -12.27 -33.60 -19.05
N PRO A 97 -12.47 -34.93 -18.89
CA PRO A 97 -11.57 -35.77 -18.10
C PRO A 97 -10.11 -35.68 -18.56
N GLY A 98 -9.24 -35.27 -17.65
CA GLY A 98 -7.81 -35.07 -17.91
C GLY A 98 -7.36 -33.69 -17.40
N SER A 99 -6.08 -33.56 -17.06
CA SER A 99 -5.50 -32.25 -16.77
C SER A 99 -5.30 -31.51 -18.09
N LEU A 100 -6.16 -30.52 -18.39
CA LEU A 100 -5.93 -29.63 -19.52
C LEU A 100 -4.66 -28.81 -19.26
N SER A 101 -3.75 -28.78 -20.23
CA SER A 101 -2.65 -27.84 -20.20
C SER A 101 -3.17 -26.41 -20.37
N LYS A 102 -2.39 -25.40 -19.97
CA LYS A 102 -2.74 -24.00 -20.20
C LYS A 102 -3.05 -23.71 -21.68
N ALA A 103 -2.22 -24.24 -22.58
CA ALA A 103 -2.40 -24.04 -24.02
C ALA A 103 -3.68 -24.69 -24.56
N ASP A 104 -4.10 -25.82 -23.97
CA ASP A 104 -5.36 -26.47 -24.34
C ASP A 104 -6.56 -25.67 -23.85
N ILE A 105 -6.51 -25.10 -22.63
CA ILE A 105 -7.54 -24.20 -22.11
C ILE A 105 -7.70 -22.98 -23.03
N GLU A 106 -6.60 -22.33 -23.41
CA GLU A 106 -6.62 -21.19 -24.32
C GLU A 106 -7.26 -21.57 -25.67
N ARG A 107 -6.84 -22.70 -26.25
CA ARG A 107 -7.39 -23.18 -27.54
C ARG A 107 -8.90 -23.45 -27.44
N VAL A 108 -9.36 -24.10 -26.36
CA VAL A 108 -10.79 -24.35 -26.12
C VAL A 108 -11.55 -23.04 -26.00
N LEU A 109 -11.06 -22.09 -25.20
CA LEU A 109 -11.69 -20.79 -25.01
C LEU A 109 -11.78 -19.99 -26.32
N TYR A 110 -10.69 -19.90 -27.10
CA TYR A 110 -10.71 -19.22 -28.40
C TYR A 110 -11.76 -19.81 -29.35
N ARG A 111 -11.78 -21.13 -29.48
CA ARG A 111 -12.76 -21.81 -30.34
C ARG A 111 -14.19 -21.56 -29.85
N ARG A 112 -14.42 -21.63 -28.54
CA ARG A 112 -15.75 -21.39 -27.96
C ARG A 112 -16.18 -19.93 -28.13
N LEU A 113 -15.30 -18.96 -27.89
CA LEU A 113 -15.60 -17.53 -28.10
C LEU A 113 -15.94 -17.23 -29.56
N GLU A 114 -15.24 -17.84 -30.51
CA GLU A 114 -15.54 -17.69 -31.94
C GLU A 114 -16.92 -18.25 -32.31
N LEU A 115 -17.30 -19.40 -31.76
CA LEU A 115 -18.65 -19.94 -31.94
C LEU A 115 -19.72 -19.01 -31.35
N LEU A 116 -19.48 -18.45 -30.17
CA LEU A 116 -20.40 -17.47 -29.58
C LEU A 116 -20.53 -16.23 -30.48
N ARG A 117 -19.41 -15.70 -30.98
CA ARG A 117 -19.40 -14.55 -31.89
C ARG A 117 -20.28 -14.82 -33.11
N GLN A 118 -20.12 -15.97 -33.77
CA GLN A 118 -20.92 -16.34 -34.93
C GLN A 118 -22.41 -16.45 -34.59
N MET A 119 -22.77 -17.15 -33.50
CA MET A 119 -24.17 -17.27 -33.06
C MET A 119 -24.81 -15.92 -32.74
N MET A 120 -24.06 -15.00 -32.14
CA MET A 120 -24.58 -13.67 -31.79
C MET A 120 -24.70 -12.76 -33.00
N GLN A 121 -23.84 -12.88 -34.01
CA GLN A 121 -23.96 -12.14 -35.27
C GLN A 121 -25.22 -12.49 -36.05
N GLU A 122 -25.64 -13.74 -36.00
CA GLU A 122 -26.88 -14.20 -36.64
C GLU A 122 -28.13 -13.70 -35.91
N GLN A 123 -28.06 -13.54 -34.59
CA GLN A 123 -29.22 -13.23 -33.74
C GLN A 123 -29.38 -11.75 -33.43
N ILE A 124 -28.29 -10.99 -33.37
CA ILE A 124 -28.27 -9.61 -32.90
C ILE A 124 -27.76 -8.71 -34.03
N PRO A 125 -28.62 -7.83 -34.57
CA PRO A 125 -28.19 -6.83 -35.55
C PRO A 125 -27.04 -5.97 -35.02
N ASP A 126 -26.10 -5.64 -35.91
CA ASP A 126 -24.94 -4.80 -35.59
C ASP A 126 -24.06 -5.33 -34.44
N PHE A 127 -24.02 -6.66 -34.24
CA PHE A 127 -23.35 -7.26 -33.09
C PHE A 127 -21.89 -6.82 -32.92
N GLU A 128 -21.14 -6.74 -34.02
CA GLU A 128 -19.74 -6.30 -33.98
C GLU A 128 -19.60 -4.84 -33.53
N ALA A 129 -20.43 -3.95 -34.06
CA ALA A 129 -20.39 -2.53 -33.74
C ALA A 129 -20.84 -2.27 -32.29
N GLY A 130 -21.88 -2.97 -31.83
CA GLY A 130 -22.34 -2.91 -30.44
C GLY A 130 -21.28 -3.43 -29.46
N THR A 131 -20.64 -4.57 -29.78
CA THR A 131 -19.54 -5.12 -28.97
C THR A 131 -18.35 -4.17 -28.91
N ALA A 132 -17.95 -3.59 -30.05
CA ALA A 132 -16.86 -2.61 -30.09
C ALA A 132 -17.19 -1.37 -29.23
N THR A 133 -18.44 -0.89 -29.28
CA THR A 133 -18.91 0.22 -28.44
C THR A 133 -18.83 -0.12 -26.96
N PHE A 134 -19.31 -1.30 -26.56
CA PHE A 134 -19.21 -1.79 -25.18
C PHE A 134 -17.76 -1.90 -24.70
N VAL A 135 -16.88 -2.54 -25.48
CA VAL A 135 -15.46 -2.70 -25.11
C VAL A 135 -14.77 -1.35 -24.95
N ASN A 136 -15.03 -0.40 -25.86
CA ASN A 136 -14.48 0.95 -25.76
C ASN A 136 -15.00 1.69 -24.52
N ALA A 137 -16.29 1.58 -24.20
CA ALA A 137 -16.88 2.17 -23.00
C ALA A 137 -16.30 1.57 -21.72
N LEU A 138 -16.12 0.24 -21.68
CA LEU A 138 -15.51 -0.48 -20.55
C LEU A 138 -14.05 -0.05 -20.35
N ASN A 139 -13.25 -0.02 -21.42
CA ASN A 139 -11.86 0.45 -21.37
C ASN A 139 -11.76 1.90 -20.89
N ALA A 140 -12.66 2.77 -21.36
CA ALA A 140 -12.72 4.16 -20.92
C ALA A 140 -13.12 4.29 -19.44
N PHE A 141 -14.06 3.47 -18.98
CA PHE A 141 -14.46 3.40 -17.57
C PHE A 141 -13.31 2.93 -16.69
N GLU A 142 -12.67 1.82 -17.03
CA GLU A 142 -11.56 1.26 -16.25
C GLU A 142 -10.35 2.19 -16.17
N THR A 143 -9.99 2.81 -17.31
CA THR A 143 -8.94 3.83 -17.37
C THR A 143 -9.32 5.05 -16.52
N GLY A 144 -10.55 5.53 -16.64
CA GLY A 144 -11.05 6.67 -15.86
C GLY A 144 -11.10 6.38 -14.36
N ARG A 145 -11.48 5.16 -13.96
CA ARG A 145 -11.51 4.68 -12.58
C ARG A 145 -10.10 4.67 -11.98
N THR A 146 -9.15 4.10 -12.72
CA THR A 146 -7.74 4.07 -12.32
C THR A 146 -7.18 5.49 -12.18
N ASN A 147 -7.45 6.37 -13.14
CA ASN A 147 -7.03 7.77 -13.10
C ASN A 147 -7.64 8.54 -11.92
N LEU A 148 -8.93 8.33 -11.63
CA LEU A 148 -9.60 8.93 -10.47
C LEU A 148 -8.96 8.45 -9.17
N HIS A 149 -8.73 7.13 -9.04
CA HIS A 149 -8.10 6.54 -7.88
C HIS A 149 -6.69 7.11 -7.66
N GLU A 150 -5.86 7.12 -8.70
CA GLU A 150 -4.52 7.72 -8.66
C GLU A 150 -4.58 9.20 -8.26
N LYS A 151 -5.51 9.97 -8.82
CA LYS A 151 -5.67 11.40 -8.51
C LYS A 151 -6.00 11.60 -7.04
N ILE A 152 -6.86 10.75 -6.45
CA ILE A 152 -7.21 10.80 -5.03
C ILE A 152 -5.99 10.36 -4.19
N GLN A 153 -5.34 9.24 -4.52
CA GLN A 153 -4.15 8.74 -3.81
C GLN A 153 -3.00 9.73 -3.78
N LYS A 154 -2.85 10.58 -4.80
CA LYS A 154 -1.79 11.59 -4.87
C LYS A 154 -2.04 12.82 -4.00
N LYS A 155 -3.22 12.95 -3.38
CA LYS A 155 -3.56 14.06 -2.48
C LYS A 155 -2.83 13.97 -1.14
N PHE A 156 -2.75 15.10 -0.44
CA PHE A 156 -1.99 15.24 0.79
C PHE A 156 -2.66 14.58 2.00
N VAL A 157 -1.87 13.88 2.82
CA VAL A 157 -2.28 13.30 4.10
C VAL A 157 -1.25 13.67 5.15
N MET A 158 -1.72 13.91 6.36
CA MET A 158 -0.90 14.13 7.54
C MET A 158 -1.55 13.48 8.75
N ALA A 159 -0.76 12.72 9.51
CA ALA A 159 -1.18 12.09 10.74
C ALA A 159 -0.16 12.35 11.85
N ALA A 160 -0.67 12.49 13.07
CA ALA A 160 0.12 12.48 14.28
C ALA A 160 -0.11 11.18 15.04
N GLU A 161 0.92 10.66 15.69
CA GLU A 161 0.87 9.47 16.51
C GLU A 161 1.61 9.71 17.82
N LEU A 162 1.02 9.27 18.93
CA LEU A 162 1.66 9.16 20.23
C LEU A 162 1.79 7.69 20.58
N VAL A 163 3.02 7.21 20.74
CA VAL A 163 3.32 5.86 21.23
C VAL A 163 3.94 5.98 22.61
N ARG A 164 3.33 5.37 23.63
CA ARG A 164 3.94 5.23 24.94
C ARG A 164 4.36 3.80 25.16
N THR A 165 5.61 3.59 25.55
CA THR A 165 6.16 2.28 25.91
C THR A 165 6.57 2.27 27.37
N ARG A 166 6.35 1.16 28.06
CA ARG A 166 6.67 0.96 29.48
C ARG A 166 7.37 -0.39 29.67
N PRO A 167 8.66 -0.50 29.29
CA PRO A 167 9.42 -1.71 29.55
C PRO A 167 9.66 -1.87 31.06
N ALA A 168 9.80 -3.11 31.54
CA ALA A 168 9.92 -3.37 32.98
C ALA A 168 11.23 -2.86 33.60
N ALA A 169 12.31 -2.78 32.81
CA ALA A 169 13.67 -2.51 33.31
C ALA A 169 14.17 -1.08 33.07
N ILE A 170 13.43 -0.26 32.30
CA ILE A 170 13.81 1.11 31.99
C ILE A 170 12.61 2.05 32.14
N PRO A 171 12.82 3.33 32.51
CA PRO A 171 11.76 4.31 32.58
C PRO A 171 10.96 4.38 31.29
N ALA A 172 9.65 4.62 31.43
CA ALA A 172 8.74 4.70 30.31
C ALA A 172 9.16 5.81 29.32
N SER A 173 8.81 5.62 28.05
CA SER A 173 9.06 6.63 27.01
C SER A 173 7.80 6.94 26.22
N SER A 174 7.68 8.19 25.79
CA SER A 174 6.61 8.69 24.95
C SER A 174 7.21 9.23 23.65
N THR A 175 6.89 8.61 22.52
CA THR A 175 7.31 9.02 21.18
C THR A 175 6.16 9.72 20.48
N PHE A 176 6.37 10.98 20.12
CA PHE A 176 5.48 11.77 19.27
C PHE A 176 5.97 11.65 17.83
N ARG A 177 5.09 11.28 16.90
CA ARG A 177 5.40 11.17 15.48
C ARG A 177 4.44 11.99 14.67
N VAL A 178 4.95 12.61 13.61
CA VAL A 178 4.16 13.29 12.58
C VAL A 178 4.62 12.74 11.24
N VAL A 179 3.68 12.17 10.50
CA VAL A 179 3.91 11.67 9.15
C VAL A 179 3.06 12.47 8.18
N ALA A 180 3.68 12.97 7.12
CA ALA A 180 3.01 13.69 6.05
C ALA A 180 3.40 13.10 4.69
N GLU A 181 2.45 12.99 3.78
CA GLU A 181 2.67 12.46 2.44
C GLU A 181 1.81 13.23 1.44
N GLY A 182 2.37 13.55 0.26
CA GLY A 182 1.57 14.03 -0.85
C GLY A 182 2.36 14.78 -1.91
N ARG A 183 1.63 15.40 -2.83
CA ARG A 183 2.18 16.23 -3.91
C ARG A 183 1.91 17.71 -3.66
N PRO A 184 2.80 18.44 -2.98
CA PRO A 184 2.57 19.85 -2.68
C PRO A 184 2.33 20.64 -3.98
N GLY A 185 1.25 21.43 -4.00
CA GLY A 185 0.86 22.23 -5.16
C GLY A 185 0.46 21.42 -6.41
N GLY A 186 0.20 20.11 -6.28
CA GLY A 186 -0.05 19.25 -7.45
C GLY A 186 1.18 19.02 -8.33
N GLY A 187 2.37 19.31 -7.80
CA GLY A 187 3.64 19.17 -8.52
C GLY A 187 3.99 17.73 -8.91
N ALA A 188 5.05 17.59 -9.69
CA ALA A 188 5.56 16.29 -10.15
C ALA A 188 6.25 15.46 -9.05
N TRP A 189 6.54 16.08 -7.91
CA TRP A 189 7.20 15.45 -6.77
C TRP A 189 6.17 14.86 -5.80
N ASN A 190 6.32 13.56 -5.49
CA ASN A 190 5.70 12.94 -4.34
C ASN A 190 6.65 13.05 -3.14
N ILE A 191 6.21 13.70 -2.08
CA ILE A 191 7.03 13.95 -0.89
C ILE A 191 6.41 13.20 0.28
N THR A 192 7.24 12.44 1.00
CA THR A 192 6.91 11.79 2.27
C THR A 192 7.85 12.33 3.33
N GLY A 193 7.32 12.75 4.46
CA GLY A 193 8.08 13.21 5.61
C GLY A 193 7.63 12.49 6.87
N ASN A 194 8.58 12.15 7.73
CA ASN A 194 8.33 11.64 9.07
C ASN A 194 9.21 12.40 10.06
N PHE A 195 8.61 12.96 11.09
CA PHE A 195 9.31 13.54 12.22
C PHE A 195 8.92 12.80 13.49
N ALA A 196 9.90 12.40 14.30
CA ALA A 196 9.69 11.72 15.56
C ALA A 196 10.49 12.41 16.67
N LEU A 197 9.91 12.50 17.87
CA LEU A 197 10.52 13.05 19.06
C LEU A 197 10.17 12.17 20.26
N THR A 198 11.19 11.76 21.02
CA THR A 198 11.05 10.84 22.15
C THR A 198 11.36 11.55 23.46
N HIS A 199 10.39 11.54 24.37
CA HIS A 199 10.56 11.94 25.76
C HIS A 199 10.68 10.70 26.65
N GLN A 200 11.68 10.65 27.51
CA GLN A 200 11.84 9.60 28.52
C GLN A 200 11.41 10.14 29.88
N ASP A 201 10.59 9.38 30.60
CA ASP A 201 10.18 9.70 31.96
C ASP A 201 11.40 9.67 32.89
N ALA A 202 11.37 10.49 33.94
CA ALA A 202 12.48 10.53 34.90
C ALA A 202 12.62 9.19 35.64
N GLY A 203 13.86 8.72 35.80
CA GLY A 203 14.16 7.55 36.62
C GLY A 203 15.56 6.99 36.38
N THR A 204 15.96 6.03 37.22
CA THR A 204 17.28 5.42 37.18
C THR A 204 17.29 4.19 36.26
N VAL A 205 18.22 4.15 35.29
CA VAL A 205 18.51 2.96 34.49
C VAL A 205 19.75 2.27 35.06
N PHE A 206 19.69 0.97 35.27
CA PHE A 206 20.76 0.15 35.86
C PHE A 206 21.51 -0.65 34.80
N VAL A 207 22.19 -0.01 33.84
CA VAL A 207 23.08 -0.73 32.90
C VAL A 207 24.18 0.19 32.38
N PRO A 208 25.49 -0.13 32.52
CA PRO A 208 26.15 -0.99 33.51
C PRO A 208 26.36 -0.30 34.88
N GLN A 209 26.07 1.00 34.99
CA GLN A 209 26.07 1.78 36.23
C GLN A 209 24.73 2.54 36.34
N PRO A 210 24.24 2.82 37.55
CA PRO A 210 23.04 3.64 37.74
C PRO A 210 23.23 5.01 37.09
N ARG A 211 22.38 5.34 36.12
CA ARG A 211 22.32 6.66 35.50
C ARG A 211 20.91 7.20 35.64
N GLU A 212 20.80 8.43 36.12
CA GLU A 212 19.54 9.18 36.07
C GLU A 212 19.21 9.52 34.62
N THR A 213 18.00 9.17 34.21
CA THR A 213 17.45 9.45 32.89
C THR A 213 16.23 10.34 33.03
N GLY A 214 15.91 11.09 31.98
CA GLY A 214 14.73 11.96 31.94
C GLY A 214 14.87 13.06 30.89
N GLY A 215 13.74 13.48 30.32
CA GLY A 215 13.66 14.56 29.36
C GLY A 215 13.66 14.11 27.89
N TRP A 216 14.00 15.02 26.99
CA TRP A 216 14.07 14.74 25.55
C TRP A 216 15.31 13.91 25.25
N ARG A 217 15.10 12.71 24.70
CA ARG A 217 16.16 11.74 24.48
C ARG A 217 16.58 11.68 23.02
N ASP A 218 15.62 11.44 22.12
CA ASP A 218 15.90 11.20 20.72
C ASP A 218 15.00 12.05 19.84
N TRP A 219 15.49 12.42 18.66
CA TRP A 219 14.65 12.95 17.61
C TRP A 219 15.12 12.45 16.25
N GLN A 220 14.18 12.37 15.32
CA GLN A 220 14.41 11.87 13.98
C GLN A 220 13.58 12.66 12.97
N LEU A 221 14.19 12.99 11.84
CA LEU A 221 13.55 13.58 10.67
C LEU A 221 13.96 12.75 9.45
N ALA A 222 12.98 12.16 8.78
CA ALA A 222 13.15 11.48 7.51
C ALA A 222 12.31 12.18 6.44
N VAL A 223 12.91 12.47 5.30
CA VAL A 223 12.22 13.06 4.14
C VAL A 223 12.60 12.27 2.91
N GLN A 224 11.59 11.89 2.13
CA GLN A 224 11.74 11.26 0.83
C GLN A 224 10.99 12.10 -0.21
N ALA A 225 11.61 12.32 -1.36
CA ALA A 225 11.01 12.98 -2.51
C ALA A 225 11.24 12.15 -3.76
N GLU A 226 10.19 11.81 -4.49
CA GLU A 226 10.26 11.02 -5.72
C GLU A 226 9.56 11.73 -6.89
N ARG A 227 10.16 11.65 -8.07
CA ARG A 227 9.60 12.12 -9.32
C ARG A 227 9.87 11.12 -10.44
N THR A 228 8.82 10.68 -11.11
CA THR A 228 8.95 10.02 -12.42
C THR A 228 9.43 11.03 -13.46
N LEU A 229 10.49 10.68 -14.18
CA LEU A 229 11.11 11.47 -15.22
C LEU A 229 10.49 11.13 -16.60
N GLY A 230 10.28 12.14 -17.43
CA GLY A 230 9.70 12.01 -18.77
C GLY A 230 8.16 12.17 -18.81
N THR A 231 7.66 12.68 -19.93
CA THR A 231 6.22 12.89 -20.20
C THR A 231 5.67 11.87 -21.20
N THR A 232 6.52 11.35 -22.08
CA THR A 232 6.21 10.32 -23.07
C THR A 232 6.68 8.96 -22.56
N ASP A 233 5.96 7.91 -22.94
CA ASP A 233 6.40 6.54 -22.71
C ASP A 233 7.56 6.28 -23.69
N PRO A 234 8.84 6.32 -23.26
CA PRO A 234 9.97 6.54 -24.18
C PRO A 234 10.19 5.41 -25.19
N CYS A 235 9.46 4.31 -25.05
CA CYS A 235 9.53 3.14 -25.90
C CYS A 235 8.15 2.46 -25.98
N SER A 236 7.34 2.82 -26.98
CA SER A 236 6.09 2.15 -27.33
C SER A 236 6.29 0.80 -28.05
N GLY A 237 7.54 0.35 -28.22
CA GLY A 237 7.86 -0.99 -28.69
C GLY A 237 8.03 -2.00 -27.55
N GLU A 238 7.68 -3.27 -27.82
CA GLU A 238 8.03 -4.40 -26.96
C GLU A 238 9.57 -4.45 -26.77
N GLY A 239 10.05 -4.43 -25.51
CA GLY A 239 11.49 -4.40 -25.18
C GLY A 239 12.07 -3.03 -24.78
N GLY A 240 11.22 -2.03 -24.53
CA GLY A 240 11.62 -0.66 -24.22
C GLY A 240 12.10 -0.34 -22.80
N VAL A 241 12.78 0.79 -22.64
CA VAL A 241 13.06 1.42 -21.35
C VAL A 241 11.79 2.08 -20.82
N GLY A 242 11.31 1.66 -19.66
CA GLY A 242 10.18 2.29 -18.97
C GLY A 242 10.57 3.62 -18.34
N ARG A 243 9.59 4.35 -17.78
CA ARG A 243 9.82 5.70 -17.24
C ARG A 243 10.79 5.67 -16.06
N PRO A 244 11.95 6.34 -16.17
CA PRO A 244 12.88 6.40 -15.05
C PRO A 244 12.27 7.19 -13.88
N ALA A 245 12.60 6.82 -12.66
CA ALA A 245 12.17 7.53 -11.45
C ALA A 245 13.40 8.04 -10.68
N LEU A 246 13.39 9.33 -10.33
CA LEU A 246 14.38 9.96 -9.48
C LEU A 246 13.82 10.09 -8.07
N ALA A 247 14.51 9.50 -7.10
CA ALA A 247 14.20 9.58 -5.68
C ALA A 247 15.36 10.22 -4.91
N PHE A 248 15.00 11.02 -3.92
CA PHE A 248 15.89 11.58 -2.92
C PHE A 248 15.38 11.18 -1.55
N GLU A 249 16.27 10.72 -0.69
CA GLU A 249 15.98 10.27 0.66
C GLU A 249 16.98 10.95 1.61
N TYR A 250 16.50 11.52 2.71
CA TYR A 250 17.32 12.17 3.72
C TYR A 250 16.84 11.76 5.11
N LEU A 251 17.77 11.33 5.96
CA LEU A 251 17.55 10.99 7.35
C LEU A 251 18.50 11.82 8.22
N LEU A 252 17.92 12.46 9.22
CA LEU A 252 18.62 13.17 10.27
C LEU A 252 18.11 12.65 11.61
N GLN A 253 18.99 12.17 12.47
CA GLN A 253 18.63 11.59 13.75
C GLN A 253 19.65 11.95 14.82
N GLU A 254 19.18 12.19 16.03
CA GLU A 254 19.99 12.27 17.23
C GLU A 254 19.60 11.14 18.18
N LEU A 255 20.58 10.34 18.58
CA LEU A 255 20.42 9.23 19.51
C LEU A 255 21.18 9.53 20.80
N SER A 256 20.50 9.53 21.95
CA SER A 256 21.19 9.69 23.24
C SER A 256 21.95 8.44 23.69
N ASP A 257 21.51 7.26 23.25
CA ASP A 257 22.10 5.97 23.60
C ASP A 257 22.52 5.21 22.33
N LYS A 258 23.45 4.26 22.46
CA LYS A 258 23.80 3.35 21.37
C LYS A 258 22.58 2.55 20.94
N ALA A 259 22.18 2.72 19.69
CA ALA A 259 21.10 1.95 19.09
C ALA A 259 21.61 1.20 17.85
N ALA A 260 21.10 -0.02 17.66
CA ALA A 260 21.30 -0.76 16.43
C ALA A 260 20.49 -0.12 15.30
N VAL A 261 21.18 0.52 14.36
CA VAL A 261 20.61 1.09 13.14
C VAL A 261 20.91 0.14 11.99
N THR A 262 19.89 -0.21 11.20
CA THR A 262 20.07 -1.02 10.00
C THR A 262 20.19 -0.11 8.78
N PHE A 263 21.31 -0.19 8.05
CA PHE A 263 21.52 0.55 6.82
C PHE A 263 22.13 -0.34 5.74
N GLY A 264 21.54 -0.36 4.54
CA GLY A 264 22.00 -1.21 3.44
C GLY A 264 22.03 -2.71 3.76
N GLY A 265 21.16 -3.19 4.68
CA GLY A 265 21.12 -4.59 5.12
C GLY A 265 22.11 -4.96 6.24
N HIS A 266 22.90 -4.01 6.75
CA HIS A 266 23.84 -4.23 7.86
C HIS A 266 23.37 -3.50 9.13
N GLN A 267 23.56 -4.11 10.31
CA GLN A 267 23.30 -3.49 11.60
C GLN A 267 24.56 -2.84 12.18
N PHE A 268 24.42 -1.61 12.67
CA PHE A 268 25.50 -0.85 13.28
C PHE A 268 25.02 -0.29 14.62
N GLU A 269 25.84 -0.40 15.67
CA GLU A 269 25.58 0.31 16.92
C GLU A 269 26.16 1.72 16.83
N VAL A 270 25.29 2.72 16.88
CA VAL A 270 25.66 4.14 16.73
C VAL A 270 24.97 4.98 17.78
N GLU A 271 25.67 6.01 18.26
CA GLU A 271 25.17 7.04 19.19
C GLU A 271 25.46 8.46 18.67
N GLY A 272 24.67 9.45 19.06
CA GLY A 272 24.82 10.85 18.64
C GLY A 272 24.18 11.16 17.27
N ARG A 273 24.62 12.27 16.66
CA ARG A 273 24.02 12.81 15.42
C ARG A 273 24.39 12.02 14.16
N ILE A 274 23.37 11.57 13.46
CA ILE A 274 23.48 10.80 12.21
C ILE A 274 22.81 11.59 11.08
N HIS A 275 23.54 11.73 9.97
CA HIS A 275 23.02 12.27 8.72
C HIS A 275 23.24 11.23 7.62
N ILE A 276 22.18 10.89 6.90
CA ILE A 276 22.23 10.01 5.74
C ILE A 276 21.45 10.67 4.61
N ALA A 277 22.03 10.72 3.43
CA ALA A 277 21.37 11.19 2.22
C ALA A 277 21.59 10.16 1.10
N GLN A 278 20.56 9.93 0.30
CA GLN A 278 20.64 9.08 -0.87
C GLN A 278 19.88 9.70 -2.04
N ALA A 279 20.49 9.68 -3.22
CA ALA A 279 19.85 9.95 -4.49
C ALA A 279 19.82 8.66 -5.30
N LYS A 280 18.68 8.32 -5.89
CA LYS A 280 18.48 7.07 -6.62
C LYS A 280 17.72 7.33 -7.91
N VAL A 281 18.26 6.88 -9.03
CA VAL A 281 17.56 6.81 -10.32
C VAL A 281 17.24 5.35 -10.59
N THR A 282 15.96 5.02 -10.75
CA THR A 282 15.51 3.66 -11.09
C THR A 282 15.07 3.65 -12.54
N ILE A 283 15.68 2.80 -13.36
CA ILE A 283 15.33 2.63 -14.76
C ILE A 283 14.61 1.27 -14.90
N PRO A 284 13.28 1.24 -15.07
CA PRO A 284 12.56 0.00 -15.30
C PRO A 284 12.73 -0.47 -16.74
N MET A 285 12.92 -1.77 -16.96
CA MET A 285 12.96 -2.40 -18.27
C MET A 285 11.61 -3.06 -18.56
N LYS A 286 10.92 -2.65 -19.63
CA LYS A 286 9.61 -3.21 -19.96
C LYS A 286 9.74 -4.67 -20.41
N GLY A 287 8.79 -5.50 -20.00
CA GLY A 287 8.67 -6.90 -20.43
C GLY A 287 9.64 -7.88 -19.75
N SER A 288 10.72 -7.42 -19.12
CA SER A 288 11.67 -8.30 -18.43
C SER A 288 11.46 -8.37 -16.91
N GLY A 289 10.69 -7.44 -16.33
CA GLY A 289 10.57 -7.31 -14.87
C GLY A 289 11.85 -6.81 -14.20
N ILE A 290 12.87 -6.41 -14.97
CA ILE A 290 14.17 -5.95 -14.45
C ILE A 290 14.09 -4.45 -14.16
N LYS A 291 14.61 -4.04 -13.00
CA LYS A 291 14.83 -2.62 -12.65
C LYS A 291 16.33 -2.42 -12.39
N VAL A 292 16.89 -1.36 -12.97
CA VAL A 292 18.29 -0.97 -12.76
C VAL A 292 18.32 0.28 -11.87
N PRO A 293 18.49 0.14 -10.55
CA PRO A 293 18.77 1.26 -9.66
C PRO A 293 20.23 1.71 -9.78
N LEU A 294 20.41 3.00 -10.07
CA LEU A 294 21.66 3.74 -9.93
C LEU A 294 21.51 4.65 -8.72
N SER A 295 22.33 4.49 -7.68
CA SER A 295 22.21 5.38 -6.50
C SER A 295 23.54 5.91 -6.00
N ILE A 296 23.50 7.11 -5.45
CA ILE A 296 24.58 7.81 -4.78
C ILE A 296 24.16 8.01 -3.32
N SER A 297 24.97 7.53 -2.38
CA SER A 297 24.69 7.68 -0.94
C SER A 297 25.82 8.45 -0.24
N TYR A 298 25.43 9.21 0.79
CA TYR A 298 26.32 9.97 1.69
C TYR A 298 25.90 9.72 3.14
N ALA A 299 26.88 9.59 4.04
CA ALA A 299 26.66 9.58 5.48
C ALA A 299 27.80 10.32 6.19
N ASN A 300 27.48 11.02 7.29
CA ASN A 300 28.49 11.73 8.08
C ASN A 300 29.42 10.80 8.88
N ARG A 301 28.99 9.57 9.14
CA ARG A 301 29.74 8.56 9.91
C ARG A 301 30.33 7.48 9.02
N SER A 302 31.64 7.28 9.15
CA SER A 302 32.38 6.28 8.38
C SER A 302 32.15 4.84 8.84
N GLU A 303 31.48 4.59 9.97
CA GLU A 303 31.06 3.22 10.31
C GLU A 303 29.81 2.77 9.54
N LEU A 304 28.89 3.69 9.22
CA LEU A 304 27.68 3.40 8.46
C LEU A 304 27.99 3.18 6.98
N LEU A 305 29.04 3.82 6.51
CA LEU A 305 29.65 3.66 5.19
C LEU A 305 31.16 3.64 5.45
N LYS A 306 31.84 2.48 5.33
CA LYS A 306 33.27 2.23 5.69
C LYS A 306 34.32 3.27 5.24
N GLU A 307 33.93 4.30 4.51
CA GLU A 307 34.74 5.42 4.03
C GLU A 307 33.87 6.69 3.97
N LYS A 308 34.45 7.90 4.15
CA LYS A 308 33.78 9.20 3.91
C LYS A 308 33.49 9.45 2.40
N THR A 309 33.29 8.40 1.62
CA THR A 309 33.17 8.43 0.15
C THR A 309 31.71 8.30 -0.28
N VAL A 310 31.37 9.06 -1.32
CA VAL A 310 30.18 8.87 -2.13
C VAL A 310 30.19 7.45 -2.69
N ARG A 311 29.18 6.64 -2.38
CA ARG A 311 29.04 5.29 -2.95
C ARG A 311 28.05 5.27 -4.10
N GLY A 312 28.53 4.84 -5.26
CA GLY A 312 27.70 4.43 -6.39
C GLY A 312 27.25 2.98 -6.22
N HIS A 313 25.94 2.72 -6.25
CA HIS A 313 25.40 1.36 -6.33
C HIS A 313 24.72 1.15 -7.68
N ILE A 314 25.05 0.03 -8.33
CA ILE A 314 24.31 -0.51 -9.48
C ILE A 314 23.72 -1.84 -9.01
N GLY A 315 22.40 -1.90 -8.88
CA GLY A 315 21.68 -3.12 -8.55
C GLY A 315 20.95 -3.68 -9.77
N LEU A 316 20.64 -4.97 -9.74
CA LEU A 316 19.59 -5.56 -10.58
C LEU A 316 18.52 -6.08 -9.64
N THR A 317 17.31 -5.57 -9.77
CA THR A 317 16.15 -6.07 -9.01
C THR A 317 15.19 -6.72 -9.98
N PHE A 318 14.81 -7.97 -9.68
CA PHE A 318 13.82 -8.72 -10.44
C PHE A 318 12.47 -8.61 -9.76
N ASP A 319 11.47 -8.19 -10.51
CA ASP A 319 10.07 -8.20 -10.10
C ASP A 319 9.50 -9.59 -10.40
N LEU A 320 9.47 -10.46 -9.38
CA LEU A 320 9.06 -11.86 -9.52
C LEU A 320 7.58 -11.99 -9.94
N ASP A 321 6.74 -10.99 -9.69
CA ASP A 321 5.34 -10.98 -10.12
C ASP A 321 5.24 -10.76 -11.64
N VAL A 322 6.07 -9.88 -12.20
CA VAL A 322 6.19 -9.69 -13.65
C VAL A 322 6.77 -10.93 -14.31
N LEU A 323 7.77 -11.55 -13.68
CA LEU A 323 8.39 -12.78 -14.17
C LEU A 323 7.41 -13.96 -14.14
N ALA A 324 6.62 -14.08 -13.07
CA ALA A 324 5.55 -15.07 -12.96
C ALA A 324 4.44 -14.81 -13.99
N ALA A 325 4.08 -13.55 -14.26
CA ALA A 325 3.12 -13.21 -15.31
C ALA A 325 3.65 -13.51 -16.72
N ALA A 326 4.95 -13.32 -16.96
CA ALA A 326 5.60 -13.63 -18.23
C ALA A 326 5.76 -15.15 -18.45
N VAL A 327 6.05 -15.92 -17.39
CA VAL A 327 6.10 -17.40 -17.44
C VAL A 327 4.69 -18.02 -17.48
N ARG A 328 3.67 -17.29 -17.02
CA ARG A 328 2.26 -17.66 -17.22
C ARG A 328 1.73 -17.27 -18.59
N ARG A 329 2.46 -16.58 -19.46
CA ARG A 329 2.11 -16.46 -20.88
C ARG A 329 2.59 -17.71 -21.61
#